data_AF-B6Y7Y6-F1
#
_entry.id   AF-B6Y7Y6-F1
#
_cell.length_a   1.000
_cell.length_b   1.000
_cell.length_c   1.000
_cell.angle_alpha   90.00
_cell.angle_beta   90.00
_cell.angle_gamma   90.00
#
_symmetry.space_group_name_H-M   'P 1'
#
loop_
_entity.id
_entity.type
_entity.pdbx_description
1 polymer ?
#
loop_
_entity_poly.entity_id
_entity_poly.type
_entity_poly.pdbx_seq_one_letter_code
_entity_poly.pdbx_strand_id
1 'polypeptide(L)'
;MSKKIVNALKSEVKKLKYSDLKSIPMKSGGWSSINSGYNTYIDLDRSHNLTINKQKITNELIEELYSKHKDLILGNEKGKRNYCLFLKVVFMEMFIRVGATVPNDSIIEELITSYHQEGYNHFLFLHLLKALFPLGLLVLDSDIIITYSMDCHSSNCLKLSFSMECIRVLSSDLASDIKTPGFYSSVEFKLNCKGRNVTYEDGKVSLIIPKELKNYKASGRSLCDITIEYFQEFFGNLGFKFETKVEHSLGEPLKVLNDVSVLCSQLECIRSAEW
;
A
#
# COMPACT_ATOMS: atom_id res chain seq x y z
N MET A 1 -9.84 1.16 -28.55
CA MET A 1 -8.85 0.47 -27.68
C MET A 1 -9.06 0.84 -26.21
N SER A 2 -9.20 2.12 -25.86
CA SER A 2 -9.48 2.61 -24.50
C SER A 2 -10.63 1.93 -23.74
N LYS A 3 -11.80 1.73 -24.36
CA LYS A 3 -12.95 1.06 -23.70
C LYS A 3 -12.66 -0.38 -23.28
N LYS A 4 -11.84 -1.12 -24.04
CA LYS A 4 -11.48 -2.50 -23.70
C LYS A 4 -10.59 -2.57 -22.47
N ILE A 5 -9.63 -1.65 -22.36
CA ILE A 5 -8.73 -1.57 -21.20
C ILE A 5 -9.53 -1.24 -19.94
N VAL A 6 -10.38 -0.21 -20.01
CA VAL A 6 -11.27 0.16 -18.89
C VAL A 6 -12.14 -1.02 -18.48
N ASN A 7 -12.81 -1.69 -19.42
CA ASN A 7 -13.67 -2.83 -19.08
C ASN A 7 -12.90 -4.01 -18.47
N ALA A 8 -11.67 -4.27 -18.92
CA ALA A 8 -10.83 -5.30 -18.32
C ALA A 8 -10.45 -4.92 -16.88
N LEU A 9 -10.02 -3.68 -16.65
CA LEU A 9 -9.69 -3.13 -15.34
C LEU A 9 -10.88 -3.22 -14.37
N LYS A 10 -12.08 -2.81 -14.80
CA LYS A 10 -13.32 -2.94 -14.00
C LYS A 10 -13.66 -4.40 -13.67
N SER A 11 -13.44 -5.30 -14.62
CA SER A 11 -13.68 -6.73 -14.40
C SER A 11 -12.76 -7.32 -13.33
N GLU A 12 -11.49 -6.93 -13.31
CA GLU A 12 -10.54 -7.35 -12.27
C GLU A 12 -10.90 -6.77 -10.91
N VAL A 13 -11.29 -5.48 -10.86
CA VAL A 13 -11.68 -4.81 -9.63
C VAL A 13 -12.87 -5.47 -8.94
N LYS A 14 -13.84 -5.97 -9.71
CA LYS A 14 -15.04 -6.65 -9.18
C LYS A 14 -14.76 -7.99 -8.52
N LYS A 15 -13.58 -8.58 -8.74
CA LYS A 15 -13.22 -9.89 -8.15
C LYS A 15 -12.67 -9.76 -6.74
N LEU A 16 -12.33 -8.54 -6.31
CA LEU A 16 -11.53 -8.29 -5.13
C LEU A 16 -12.34 -8.31 -3.84
N LYS A 17 -11.68 -8.73 -2.77
CA LYS A 17 -12.23 -8.90 -1.44
C LYS A 17 -11.22 -8.41 -0.40
N TYR A 18 -11.70 -8.10 0.80
CA TYR A 18 -10.82 -7.80 1.94
C TYR A 18 -9.80 -8.90 2.25
N SER A 19 -10.11 -10.16 1.93
CA SER A 19 -9.15 -11.27 2.06
C SER A 19 -7.90 -11.08 1.22
N ASP A 20 -7.97 -10.28 0.15
CA ASP A 20 -6.86 -10.05 -0.75
C ASP A 20 -5.86 -9.04 -0.17
N LEU A 21 -6.26 -8.27 0.85
CA LEU A 21 -5.35 -7.43 1.64
C LEU A 21 -4.47 -8.27 2.59
N LYS A 22 -4.93 -9.48 2.94
CA LYS A 22 -4.18 -10.40 3.80
C LYS A 22 -3.19 -11.19 2.96
N SER A 23 -2.09 -11.62 3.56
CA SER A 23 -1.20 -12.59 2.93
C SER A 23 -1.98 -13.86 2.58
N ILE A 24 -1.98 -14.29 1.31
CA ILE A 24 -2.61 -15.55 0.90
C ILE A 24 -1.51 -16.63 0.81
N PRO A 25 -1.56 -17.70 1.62
CA PRO A 25 -0.64 -18.82 1.44
C PRO A 25 -0.89 -19.49 0.10
N MET A 26 0.09 -19.43 -0.81
CA MET A 26 -0.01 -20.08 -2.12
C MET A 26 -0.04 -21.61 -1.94
N LYS A 27 -1.08 -22.27 -2.48
CA LYS A 27 -1.33 -23.71 -2.30
C LYS A 27 -0.36 -24.63 -3.04
N SER A 28 0.46 -24.13 -3.96
CA SER A 28 1.43 -24.94 -4.71
C SER A 28 2.70 -24.14 -4.98
N GLY A 29 3.80 -24.56 -4.35
CA GLY A 29 5.15 -24.04 -4.55
C GLY A 29 5.69 -23.28 -3.33
N GLY A 30 6.42 -23.96 -2.45
CA GLY A 30 7.46 -23.36 -1.58
C GLY A 30 7.06 -22.54 -0.34
N TRP A 31 5.94 -21.81 -0.33
CA TRP A 31 5.67 -20.78 0.69
C TRP A 31 4.99 -21.30 1.97
N SER A 32 5.58 -22.31 2.63
CA SER A 32 5.17 -22.71 3.99
C SER A 32 5.57 -21.71 5.09
N SER A 33 5.99 -20.49 4.72
CA SER A 33 6.68 -19.48 5.55
C SER A 33 5.80 -18.43 6.22
N ILE A 34 4.57 -18.20 5.74
CA ILE A 34 3.68 -17.17 6.32
C ILE A 34 3.28 -17.57 7.74
N ASN A 35 2.82 -18.82 7.94
CA ASN A 35 2.40 -19.32 9.24
C ASN A 35 3.55 -19.42 10.25
N SER A 36 4.81 -19.40 9.79
CA SER A 36 5.97 -19.39 10.68
C SER A 36 6.48 -17.98 10.96
N GLY A 37 5.91 -16.94 10.35
CA GLY A 37 6.39 -15.55 10.47
C GLY A 37 7.68 -15.27 9.71
N TYR A 38 8.20 -16.21 8.91
CA TYR A 38 9.51 -16.05 8.26
C TYR A 38 9.57 -14.88 7.27
N ASN A 39 8.49 -14.64 6.52
CA ASN A 39 8.44 -13.51 5.58
C ASN A 39 8.52 -12.18 6.34
N THR A 40 7.78 -12.03 7.43
CA THR A 40 7.84 -10.83 8.28
C THR A 40 9.20 -10.66 8.93
N TYR A 41 9.84 -11.76 9.36
CA TYR A 41 11.21 -11.73 9.86
C TYR A 41 12.20 -11.16 8.83
N ILE A 42 12.11 -11.59 7.57
CA ILE A 42 12.98 -11.07 6.50
C ILE A 42 12.67 -9.59 6.20
N ASP A 43 11.39 -9.26 6.06
CA ASP A 43 11.02 -7.95 5.55
C ASP A 43 11.10 -6.85 6.60
N LEU A 44 10.93 -7.19 7.88
CA LEU A 44 11.19 -6.26 8.97
C LEU A 44 12.68 -5.90 9.06
N ASP A 45 13.58 -6.87 8.83
CA ASP A 45 15.04 -6.65 8.75
C ASP A 45 15.44 -5.74 7.57
N ARG A 46 14.67 -5.80 6.47
CA ARG A 46 14.86 -4.97 5.28
C ARG A 46 14.08 -3.64 5.30
N SER A 47 13.24 -3.43 6.31
CA SER A 47 12.34 -2.28 6.34
C SER A 47 13.09 -1.02 6.74
N HIS A 48 13.34 -0.17 5.76
CA HIS A 48 13.86 1.19 5.98
C HIS A 48 12.66 2.14 5.88
N ASN A 49 12.48 3.03 6.86
CA ASN A 49 11.32 3.94 7.00
C ASN A 49 10.10 3.32 7.72
N LEU A 50 10.33 2.74 8.90
CA LEU A 50 9.26 2.40 9.83
C LEU A 50 9.12 3.45 10.93
N THR A 51 7.89 3.82 11.24
CA THR A 51 7.55 4.69 12.38
C THR A 51 6.48 4.07 13.27
N ILE A 52 6.59 4.31 14.57
CA ILE A 52 5.55 3.98 15.56
C ILE A 52 5.22 5.26 16.34
N ASN A 53 3.95 5.67 16.39
CA ASN A 53 3.51 6.94 16.98
C ASN A 53 4.37 8.13 16.51
N LYS A 54 4.68 8.16 15.20
CA LYS A 54 5.58 9.13 14.53
C LYS A 54 7.05 9.08 14.96
N GLN A 55 7.44 8.19 15.87
CA GLN A 55 8.84 7.99 16.22
C GLN A 55 9.48 6.98 15.27
N LYS A 56 10.68 7.29 14.79
CA LYS A 56 11.42 6.43 13.88
C LYS A 56 11.90 5.17 14.60
N ILE A 57 11.60 4.01 14.03
CA ILE A 57 12.27 2.76 14.36
C ILE A 57 13.49 2.66 13.46
N THR A 58 14.68 2.62 14.05
CA THR A 58 15.93 2.53 13.29
C THR A 58 16.30 1.07 13.04
N ASN A 59 17.10 0.83 12.00
CA ASN A 59 17.59 -0.52 11.70
C ASN A 59 18.46 -1.03 12.85
N GLU A 60 19.26 -0.17 13.47
CA GLU A 60 20.13 -0.54 14.59
C GLU A 60 19.29 -1.07 15.77
N LEU A 61 18.12 -0.47 16.03
CA LEU A 61 17.20 -1.00 17.04
C LEU A 61 16.66 -2.37 16.64
N ILE A 62 16.28 -2.57 15.37
CA ILE A 62 15.79 -3.87 14.89
C ILE A 62 16.89 -4.94 15.00
N GLU A 63 18.12 -4.63 14.59
CA GLU A 63 19.30 -5.50 14.68
C GLU A 63 19.64 -5.85 16.14
N GLU A 64 19.54 -4.89 17.06
CA GLU A 64 19.72 -5.11 18.50
C GLU A 64 18.68 -6.11 19.03
N LEU A 65 17.39 -5.87 18.74
CA LEU A 65 16.30 -6.75 19.15
C LEU A 65 16.43 -8.15 18.54
N TYR A 66 16.86 -8.23 17.28
CA TYR A 66 17.09 -9.50 16.60
C TYR A 66 18.21 -10.30 17.28
N SER A 67 19.32 -9.63 17.59
CA SER A 67 20.46 -10.26 18.26
C SER A 67 20.11 -10.71 19.67
N LYS A 68 19.37 -9.88 20.42
CA LYS A 68 18.96 -10.13 21.80
C LYS A 68 18.01 -11.32 21.95
N HIS A 69 17.11 -11.53 20.99
CA HIS A 69 16.01 -12.51 21.11
C HIS A 69 16.17 -13.73 20.18
N LYS A 70 17.31 -13.87 19.50
CA LYS A 70 17.54 -14.91 18.49
C LYS A 70 17.26 -16.35 18.98
N ASP A 71 17.42 -16.59 20.28
CA ASP A 71 17.12 -17.86 20.96
C ASP A 71 15.62 -18.24 20.92
N LEU A 72 14.73 -17.26 20.74
CA LEU A 72 13.28 -17.48 20.60
C LEU A 72 12.87 -18.02 19.22
N ILE A 73 13.80 -18.15 18.27
CA ILE A 73 13.55 -18.78 16.98
C ILE A 73 13.62 -20.30 17.16
N LEU A 74 12.46 -20.91 17.40
CA LEU A 74 12.35 -22.33 17.70
C LEU A 74 12.37 -23.17 16.41
N GLY A 75 13.20 -24.22 16.37
CA GLY A 75 13.14 -25.26 15.34
C GLY A 75 12.27 -26.44 15.78
N ASN A 76 11.50 -27.03 14.87
CA ASN A 76 10.89 -28.34 15.11
C ASN A 76 11.83 -29.48 14.68
N GLU A 77 11.47 -30.72 15.03
CA GLU A 77 12.23 -31.95 14.71
C GLU A 77 12.53 -32.14 13.21
N LYS A 78 11.80 -31.44 12.33
CA LYS A 78 11.97 -31.47 10.87
C LYS A 78 12.81 -30.28 10.35
N GLY A 79 13.48 -29.55 11.24
CA GLY A 79 14.31 -28.38 10.90
C GLY A 79 13.54 -27.14 10.48
N LYS A 80 12.20 -27.14 10.58
CA LYS A 80 11.39 -25.94 10.26
C LYS A 80 11.44 -24.98 11.44
N ARG A 81 11.84 -23.74 11.16
CA ARG A 81 11.89 -22.65 12.14
C ARG A 81 10.54 -21.95 12.27
N ASN A 82 10.18 -21.59 13.50
CA ASN A 82 9.04 -20.76 13.84
C ASN A 82 9.55 -19.44 14.46
N TYR A 83 9.21 -18.34 13.82
CA TYR A 83 9.60 -16.98 14.18
C TYR A 83 8.50 -16.22 14.91
N CYS A 84 7.31 -16.79 15.10
CA CYS A 84 6.17 -16.07 15.67
C CYS A 84 6.42 -15.59 17.10
N LEU A 85 7.01 -16.42 17.96
CA LEU A 85 7.35 -16.02 19.34
C LEU A 85 8.42 -14.92 19.35
N PHE A 86 9.46 -15.10 18.54
CA PHE A 86 10.51 -14.11 18.33
C PHE A 86 9.93 -12.76 17.88
N LEU A 87 9.12 -12.75 16.81
CA LEU A 87 8.54 -11.54 16.25
C LEU A 87 7.54 -10.88 17.19
N LYS A 88 6.79 -11.67 17.98
CA LYS A 88 5.90 -11.12 19.01
C LYS A 88 6.68 -10.25 19.99
N VAL A 89 7.80 -10.76 20.50
CA VAL A 89 8.67 -10.02 21.42
C VAL A 89 9.31 -8.81 20.73
N VAL A 90 9.80 -8.96 19.50
CA VAL A 90 10.37 -7.85 18.73
C VAL A 90 9.36 -6.71 18.54
N PHE A 91 8.14 -7.00 18.07
CA PHE A 91 7.10 -5.98 17.92
C PHE A 91 6.78 -5.33 19.26
N MET A 92 6.55 -6.10 20.33
CA MET A 92 6.29 -5.55 21.66
C MET A 92 7.39 -4.59 22.11
N GLU A 93 8.67 -4.98 22.00
CA GLU A 93 9.79 -4.12 22.41
C GLU A 93 9.90 -2.87 21.53
N MET A 94 9.62 -2.95 20.23
CA MET A 94 9.59 -1.76 19.37
C MET A 94 8.58 -0.71 19.87
N PHE A 95 7.35 -1.12 20.23
CA PHE A 95 6.36 -0.21 20.82
C PHE A 95 6.84 0.35 22.16
N ILE A 96 7.39 -0.49 23.05
CA ILE A 96 7.88 -0.08 24.37
C ILE A 96 9.02 0.95 24.25
N ARG A 97 9.97 0.71 23.35
CA ARG A 97 11.17 1.56 23.18
C ARG A 97 10.85 2.98 22.73
N VAL A 98 9.79 3.15 21.95
CA VAL A 98 9.29 4.48 21.57
C VAL A 98 8.24 5.04 22.54
N GLY A 99 7.98 4.37 23.67
CA GLY A 99 6.98 4.79 24.65
C GLY A 99 5.53 4.74 24.13
N ALA A 100 5.25 3.92 23.12
CA ALA A 100 3.91 3.72 22.58
C ALA A 100 3.12 2.67 23.35
N THR A 101 1.79 2.68 23.21
CA THR A 101 0.95 1.60 23.71
C THR A 101 1.26 0.32 22.93
N VAL A 102 1.45 -0.79 23.63
CA VAL A 102 1.64 -2.10 23.01
C VAL A 102 0.28 -2.64 22.55
N PRO A 103 0.09 -2.98 21.26
CA PRO A 103 -1.11 -3.63 20.78
C PRO A 103 -1.32 -4.98 21.48
N ASN A 104 -2.56 -5.45 21.55
CA ASN A 104 -2.84 -6.77 22.10
C ASN A 104 -2.29 -7.88 21.19
N ASP A 105 -2.19 -9.07 21.77
CA ASP A 105 -1.64 -10.25 21.12
C ASP A 105 -2.27 -10.55 19.74
N SER A 106 -3.59 -10.42 19.61
CA SER A 106 -4.26 -10.71 18.34
C SER A 106 -3.88 -9.72 17.23
N ILE A 107 -3.68 -8.43 17.57
CA ILE A 107 -3.19 -7.45 16.60
C ILE A 107 -1.72 -7.75 16.24
N ILE A 108 -0.89 -8.12 17.21
CA ILE A 108 0.50 -8.50 16.94
C ILE A 108 0.57 -9.75 16.05
N GLU A 109 -0.29 -10.74 16.26
CA GLU A 109 -0.39 -11.93 15.41
C GLU A 109 -0.84 -11.59 13.98
N GLU A 110 -1.76 -10.63 13.81
CA GLU A 110 -2.15 -10.12 12.49
C GLU A 110 -0.97 -9.40 11.80
N LEU A 111 -0.17 -8.62 12.54
CA LEU A 111 1.06 -8.01 12.02
C LEU A 111 2.08 -9.07 11.58
N ILE A 112 2.32 -10.09 12.41
CA ILE A 112 3.27 -11.17 12.11
C ILE A 112 2.91 -11.89 10.81
N THR A 113 1.62 -12.02 10.51
CA THR A 113 1.15 -12.70 9.31
C THR A 113 1.03 -11.79 8.10
N SER A 114 0.79 -10.48 8.26
CA SER A 114 0.42 -9.60 7.14
C SER A 114 1.37 -8.41 6.88
N TYR A 115 2.33 -8.10 7.78
CA TYR A 115 3.24 -6.95 7.64
C TYR A 115 4.25 -7.08 6.50
N HIS A 116 4.57 -8.30 6.07
CA HIS A 116 5.60 -8.57 5.07
C HIS A 116 5.24 -8.05 3.66
N GLN A 117 6.23 -8.05 2.76
CA GLN A 117 6.12 -7.57 1.38
C GLN A 117 4.90 -8.19 0.70
N GLU A 118 4.76 -9.51 0.67
CA GLU A 118 3.60 -10.19 0.05
C GLU A 118 2.24 -9.97 0.75
N GLY A 119 2.21 -9.25 1.87
CA GLY A 119 1.00 -8.80 2.56
C GLY A 119 0.60 -7.40 2.11
N TYR A 120 0.56 -6.45 3.04
CA TYR A 120 0.01 -5.11 2.78
C TYR A 120 0.71 -4.34 1.65
N ASN A 121 2.01 -4.53 1.46
CA ASN A 121 2.82 -3.77 0.51
C ASN A 121 2.65 -4.24 -0.95
N HIS A 122 2.80 -5.53 -1.20
CA HIS A 122 2.69 -6.13 -2.53
C HIS A 122 1.27 -6.00 -3.07
N PHE A 123 0.26 -5.94 -2.20
CA PHE A 123 -1.10 -5.66 -2.61
C PHE A 123 -1.22 -4.36 -3.41
N LEU A 124 -0.74 -3.24 -2.87
CA LEU A 124 -0.79 -1.95 -3.57
C LEU A 124 0.05 -1.97 -4.85
N PHE A 125 1.28 -2.46 -4.75
CA PHE A 125 2.21 -2.49 -5.87
C PHE A 125 1.73 -3.37 -7.03
N LEU A 126 1.23 -4.58 -6.76
CA LEU A 126 0.67 -5.46 -7.79
C LEU A 126 -0.53 -4.85 -8.49
N HIS A 127 -1.43 -4.23 -7.72
CA HIS A 127 -2.65 -3.67 -8.30
C HIS A 127 -2.35 -2.44 -9.15
N LEU A 128 -1.36 -1.67 -8.75
CA LEU A 128 -0.78 -0.64 -9.59
C LEU A 128 -0.18 -1.22 -10.88
N LEU A 129 0.68 -2.24 -10.79
CA LEU A 129 1.27 -2.88 -11.98
C LEU A 129 0.21 -3.42 -12.93
N LYS A 130 -0.84 -4.06 -12.40
CA LYS A 130 -1.98 -4.55 -13.18
C LYS A 130 -2.71 -3.42 -13.91
N ALA A 131 -2.77 -2.22 -13.32
CA ALA A 131 -3.36 -1.05 -13.95
C ALA A 131 -2.48 -0.47 -15.06
N LEU A 132 -1.16 -0.43 -14.84
CA LEU A 132 -0.19 0.21 -15.73
C LEU A 132 0.25 -0.67 -16.90
N PHE A 133 0.43 -1.97 -16.69
CA PHE A 133 0.97 -2.89 -17.71
C PHE A 133 0.15 -2.93 -19.01
N PRO A 134 -1.19 -2.99 -19.00
CA PRO A 134 -2.01 -2.93 -20.21
C PRO A 134 -1.91 -1.60 -20.99
N LEU A 135 -1.38 -0.56 -20.35
CA LEU A 135 -1.17 0.77 -20.94
C LEU A 135 0.23 0.90 -21.57
N GLY A 136 1.03 -0.16 -21.54
CA GLY A 136 2.42 -0.11 -21.98
C GLY A 136 3.34 0.55 -20.97
N LEU A 137 2.97 0.54 -19.67
CA LEU A 137 3.71 1.21 -18.60
C LEU A 137 4.15 0.21 -17.54
N LEU A 138 5.30 0.49 -16.92
CA LEU A 138 5.93 -0.36 -15.93
C LEU A 138 6.48 0.48 -14.77
N VAL A 139 6.42 -0.06 -13.56
CA VAL A 139 7.15 0.47 -12.41
C VAL A 139 8.10 -0.62 -11.93
N LEU A 140 9.35 -0.25 -11.65
CA LEU A 140 10.35 -1.17 -11.12
C LEU A 140 10.40 -1.03 -9.59
N ASP A 141 10.64 -2.13 -8.89
CA ASP A 141 10.79 -2.14 -7.42
C ASP A 141 11.90 -1.19 -6.95
N SER A 142 12.97 -1.03 -7.74
CA SER A 142 14.08 -0.12 -7.45
C SER A 142 13.71 1.35 -7.49
N ASP A 143 12.57 1.70 -8.11
CA ASP A 143 12.06 3.07 -8.22
C ASP A 143 10.94 3.34 -7.21
N ILE A 144 10.85 2.51 -6.15
CA ILE A 144 9.82 2.63 -5.12
C ILE A 144 10.45 2.82 -3.76
N ILE A 145 9.97 3.83 -3.04
CA ILE A 145 10.21 4.00 -1.60
C ILE A 145 8.93 3.64 -0.86
N ILE A 146 9.01 2.65 0.01
CA ILE A 146 7.92 2.29 0.91
C ILE A 146 8.18 2.88 2.29
N THR A 147 7.13 3.41 2.92
CA THR A 147 7.15 3.86 4.31
C THR A 147 6.00 3.19 5.06
N TYR A 148 6.29 2.74 6.28
CA TYR A 148 5.31 2.16 7.19
C TYR A 148 5.13 3.06 8.40
N SER A 149 3.88 3.22 8.82
CA SER A 149 3.54 3.94 10.04
C SER A 149 2.51 3.15 10.83
N MET A 150 2.76 3.03 12.12
CA MET A 150 1.86 2.38 13.07
C MET A 150 1.55 3.38 14.18
N ASP A 151 0.28 3.73 14.36
CA ASP A 151 -0.14 4.56 15.49
C ASP A 151 -0.98 3.71 16.46
N CYS A 152 -0.46 3.52 17.67
CA CYS A 152 -1.09 2.76 18.73
C CYS A 152 -1.25 3.63 19.99
N HIS A 153 -2.50 3.98 20.28
CA HIS A 153 -2.90 4.71 21.49
C HIS A 153 -3.85 3.91 22.38
N SER A 154 -4.21 2.70 21.96
CA SER A 154 -5.05 1.75 22.68
C SER A 154 -4.63 0.34 22.29
N SER A 155 -4.51 -0.56 23.26
CA SER A 155 -4.10 -1.94 23.00
C SER A 155 -5.06 -2.69 22.07
N ASN A 156 -6.31 -2.23 21.93
CA ASN A 156 -7.33 -2.86 21.09
C ASN A 156 -7.53 -2.17 19.73
N CYS A 157 -6.75 -1.14 19.41
CA CYS A 157 -6.86 -0.41 18.16
C CYS A 157 -5.47 0.01 17.69
N LEU A 158 -5.02 -0.58 16.58
CA LEU A 158 -3.82 -0.15 15.89
C LEU A 158 -4.19 0.50 14.56
N LYS A 159 -3.78 1.74 14.36
CA LYS A 159 -3.87 2.40 13.06
C LYS A 159 -2.61 2.07 12.27
N LEU A 160 -2.79 1.55 11.06
CA LEU A 160 -1.71 1.22 10.14
C LEU A 160 -1.81 2.11 8.91
N SER A 161 -0.66 2.61 8.47
CA SER A 161 -0.51 3.31 7.21
C SER A 161 0.71 2.80 6.48
N PHE A 162 0.58 2.67 5.17
CA PHE A 162 1.66 2.35 4.26
C PHE A 162 1.58 3.26 3.07
N SER A 163 2.71 3.82 2.68
CA SER A 163 2.81 4.67 1.51
C SER A 163 3.91 4.21 0.59
N MET A 164 3.66 4.38 -0.70
CA MET A 164 4.53 4.02 -1.79
C MET A 164 4.74 5.27 -2.63
N GLU A 165 5.97 5.77 -2.61
CA GLU A 165 6.43 6.82 -3.51
C GLU A 165 7.11 6.13 -4.70
N CYS A 166 6.43 6.15 -5.85
CA CYS A 166 7.02 5.77 -7.12
C CYS A 166 7.80 6.98 -7.64
N ILE A 167 9.11 6.80 -7.84
CA ILE A 167 10.03 7.84 -8.31
C ILE A 167 9.91 7.97 -9.84
N ARG A 168 9.69 6.85 -10.54
CA ARG A 168 9.63 6.79 -12.00
C ARG A 168 8.68 5.70 -12.50
N VAL A 169 7.92 6.02 -13.54
CA VAL A 169 7.23 5.05 -14.41
C VAL A 169 8.03 4.93 -15.70
N LEU A 170 8.10 3.75 -16.29
CA LEU A 170 8.81 3.43 -17.54
C LEU A 170 7.82 2.92 -18.60
N SER A 171 8.28 2.84 -19.85
CA SER A 171 7.58 2.01 -20.86
C SER A 171 7.77 0.53 -20.55
N SER A 172 6.72 -0.28 -20.77
CA SER A 172 6.77 -1.72 -20.60
C SER A 172 7.65 -2.43 -21.63
N ASP A 173 7.94 -1.80 -22.77
CA ASP A 173 8.85 -2.34 -23.78
C ASP A 173 10.34 -2.19 -23.40
N LEU A 174 10.64 -1.51 -22.28
CA LEU A 174 11.98 -1.21 -21.76
C LEU A 174 12.91 -0.51 -22.78
N ALA A 175 12.37 -0.12 -23.95
CA ALA A 175 13.11 0.44 -25.07
C ALA A 175 12.89 1.95 -25.19
N SER A 176 11.80 2.46 -24.63
CA SER A 176 11.47 3.89 -24.62
C SER A 176 11.37 4.45 -23.19
N ASP A 177 12.26 5.39 -22.85
CA ASP A 177 12.24 6.10 -21.57
C ASP A 177 11.05 7.07 -21.55
N ILE A 178 9.90 6.62 -21.07
CA ILE A 178 8.83 7.53 -20.63
C ILE A 178 9.15 7.93 -19.20
N LYS A 179 10.23 8.69 -18.99
CA LYS A 179 10.58 9.19 -17.65
C LYS A 179 9.51 10.17 -17.19
N THR A 180 8.56 9.67 -16.42
CA THR A 180 7.56 10.50 -15.73
C THR A 180 8.01 10.77 -14.30
N PRO A 181 7.54 11.85 -13.66
CA PRO A 181 7.88 12.19 -12.27
C PRO A 181 7.31 11.22 -11.21
N GLY A 182 6.90 10.00 -11.61
CA GLY A 182 6.36 9.01 -10.71
C GLY A 182 4.96 9.38 -10.18
N PHE A 183 4.58 8.87 -9.02
CA PHE A 183 3.38 9.27 -8.27
C PHE A 183 3.46 8.68 -6.86
N TYR A 184 2.64 9.21 -5.96
CA TYR A 184 2.57 8.73 -4.59
C TYR A 184 1.22 8.08 -4.33
N SER A 185 1.22 6.95 -3.64
CA SER A 185 -0.01 6.31 -3.15
C SER A 185 0.15 5.94 -1.70
N SER A 186 -0.94 6.00 -0.94
CA SER A 186 -0.96 5.53 0.44
C SER A 186 -2.29 4.90 0.78
N VAL A 187 -2.23 3.98 1.73
CA VAL A 187 -3.39 3.33 2.30
C VAL A 187 -3.23 3.39 3.82
N GLU A 188 -4.34 3.67 4.48
CA GLU A 188 -4.46 3.76 5.92
C GLU A 188 -5.71 2.99 6.36
N PHE A 189 -5.62 2.24 7.44
CA PHE A 189 -6.78 1.58 8.06
C PHE A 189 -6.51 1.32 9.54
N LYS A 190 -7.55 0.92 10.28
CA LYS A 190 -7.44 0.50 11.68
C LYS A 190 -7.66 -1.00 11.81
N LEU A 191 -6.80 -1.65 12.56
CA LEU A 191 -7.01 -2.97 13.12
C LEU A 191 -7.67 -2.80 14.49
N ASN A 192 -8.96 -3.11 14.56
CA ASN A 192 -9.73 -3.11 15.80
C ASN A 192 -9.94 -4.53 16.29
N CYS A 193 -9.68 -4.76 17.58
CA CYS A 193 -9.78 -6.06 18.21
C CYS A 193 -10.90 -6.09 19.24
N LYS A 194 -11.80 -7.08 19.10
CA LYS A 194 -12.83 -7.40 20.09
C LYS A 194 -12.64 -8.86 20.50
N GLY A 195 -12.13 -9.08 21.70
CA GLY A 195 -11.73 -10.42 22.16
C GLY A 195 -10.49 -10.91 21.41
N ARG A 196 -10.64 -11.93 20.56
CA ARG A 196 -9.57 -12.45 19.69
C ARG A 196 -9.77 -12.13 18.20
N ASN A 197 -10.86 -11.44 17.87
CA ASN A 197 -11.21 -11.17 16.48
C ASN A 197 -10.68 -9.80 16.07
N VAL A 198 -9.79 -9.78 15.08
CA VAL A 198 -9.27 -8.56 14.46
C VAL A 198 -10.11 -8.22 13.24
N THR A 199 -10.52 -6.96 13.15
CA THR A 199 -11.33 -6.39 12.07
C THR A 199 -10.65 -5.16 11.49
N TYR A 200 -10.87 -4.91 10.20
CA TYR A 200 -10.33 -3.78 9.48
C TYR A 200 -11.41 -2.70 9.37
N GLU A 201 -11.11 -1.50 9.83
CA GLU A 201 -12.06 -0.38 9.87
C GLU A 201 -11.41 0.91 9.39
N ASP A 202 -12.23 1.92 9.09
CA ASP A 202 -11.80 3.27 8.70
C ASP A 202 -10.76 3.31 7.57
N GLY A 203 -10.87 2.38 6.62
CA GLY A 203 -9.96 2.30 5.48
C GLY A 203 -10.02 3.56 4.61
N LYS A 204 -8.86 4.09 4.27
CA LYS A 204 -8.67 5.27 3.44
C LYS A 204 -7.50 5.05 2.49
N VAL A 205 -7.65 5.54 1.26
CA VAL A 205 -6.60 5.53 0.25
C VAL A 205 -6.40 6.92 -0.28
N SER A 206 -5.14 7.31 -0.42
CA SER A 206 -4.76 8.55 -1.07
C SER A 206 -3.90 8.26 -2.30
N LEU A 207 -4.21 8.93 -3.40
CA LEU A 207 -3.38 8.90 -4.61
C LEU A 207 -3.02 10.33 -5.01
N ILE A 208 -1.71 10.59 -5.11
CA ILE A 208 -1.16 11.87 -5.54
C ILE A 208 -0.53 11.66 -6.92
N ILE A 209 -1.15 12.26 -7.94
CA ILE A 209 -0.72 12.13 -9.33
C ILE A 209 -0.05 13.44 -9.78
N PRO A 210 1.18 13.40 -10.32
CA PRO A 210 1.78 14.58 -10.92
C PRO A 210 1.00 15.08 -12.14
N LYS A 211 0.85 16.39 -12.26
CA LYS A 211 0.10 17.04 -13.36
C LYS A 211 0.66 16.70 -14.74
N GLU A 212 1.94 16.39 -14.84
CA GLU A 212 2.62 15.94 -16.06
C GLU A 212 1.94 14.67 -16.64
N LEU A 213 1.40 13.80 -15.77
CA LEU A 213 0.66 12.61 -16.18
C LEU A 213 -0.76 12.91 -16.69
N LYS A 214 -1.30 14.11 -16.43
CA LYS A 214 -2.64 14.51 -16.91
C LYS A 214 -2.71 14.57 -18.43
N ASN A 215 -1.64 15.04 -19.06
CA ASN A 215 -1.58 15.20 -20.51
C ASN A 215 -1.05 13.94 -21.22
N TYR A 216 -0.45 13.01 -20.48
CA TYR A 216 0.03 11.76 -21.04
C TYR A 216 -1.18 10.90 -21.46
N LYS A 217 -1.23 10.57 -22.76
CA LYS A 217 -2.33 9.78 -23.33
C LYS A 217 -1.90 8.33 -23.53
N ALA A 218 -2.56 7.43 -22.82
CA ALA A 218 -2.49 6.00 -23.07
C ALA A 218 -3.74 5.55 -23.84
N SER A 219 -3.58 4.98 -25.05
CA SER A 219 -4.70 4.52 -25.88
C SER A 219 -5.77 5.60 -26.16
N GLY A 220 -5.36 6.87 -26.27
CA GLY A 220 -6.25 8.01 -26.54
C GLY A 220 -7.02 8.57 -25.34
N ARG A 221 -6.87 7.99 -24.14
CA ARG A 221 -7.36 8.55 -22.87
C ARG A 221 -6.19 9.04 -22.02
N SER A 222 -6.45 9.96 -21.10
CA SER A 222 -5.44 10.34 -20.11
C SER A 222 -5.10 9.14 -19.23
N LEU A 223 -3.81 8.89 -19.00
CA LEU A 223 -3.34 7.91 -18.01
C LEU A 223 -3.87 8.26 -16.61
N CYS A 224 -3.88 9.55 -16.27
CA CYS A 224 -4.41 10.05 -15.02
C CYS A 224 -5.86 9.59 -14.80
N ASP A 225 -6.74 9.78 -15.79
CA ASP A 225 -8.14 9.37 -15.69
C ASP A 225 -8.29 7.85 -15.49
N ILE A 226 -7.50 7.05 -16.22
CA ILE A 226 -7.56 5.58 -16.12
C ILE A 226 -7.11 5.11 -14.74
N THR A 227 -6.00 5.65 -14.22
CA THR A 227 -5.48 5.30 -12.89
C THR A 227 -6.47 5.71 -11.80
N ILE A 228 -7.03 6.92 -11.86
CA ILE A 228 -8.04 7.39 -10.89
C ILE A 228 -9.27 6.46 -10.90
N GLU A 229 -9.82 6.18 -12.08
CA GLU A 229 -10.99 5.30 -12.22
C GLU A 229 -10.75 3.91 -11.63
N TYR A 230 -9.57 3.33 -11.89
CA TYR A 230 -9.21 2.01 -11.36
C TYR A 230 -9.11 2.01 -9.85
N PHE A 231 -8.32 2.93 -9.27
CA PHE A 231 -8.10 2.98 -7.82
C PHE A 231 -9.38 3.33 -7.05
N GLN A 232 -10.21 4.22 -7.60
CA GLN A 232 -11.49 4.58 -7.00
C GLN A 232 -12.44 3.38 -6.94
N GLU A 233 -12.57 2.63 -8.03
CA GLU A 233 -13.43 1.43 -8.05
C GLU A 233 -12.84 0.32 -7.17
N PHE A 234 -11.52 0.14 -7.21
CA PHE A 234 -10.77 -0.86 -6.44
C PHE A 234 -10.99 -0.71 -4.93
N PHE A 235 -10.70 0.48 -4.40
CA PHE A 235 -10.78 0.74 -2.97
C PHE A 235 -12.22 0.95 -2.50
N GLY A 236 -13.09 1.49 -3.36
CA GLY A 236 -14.52 1.55 -3.09
C GLY A 236 -15.14 0.17 -2.83
N ASN A 237 -14.76 -0.85 -3.61
CA ASN A 237 -15.22 -2.23 -3.41
C ASN A 237 -14.75 -2.83 -2.07
N LEU A 238 -13.58 -2.39 -1.59
CA LEU A 238 -13.05 -2.75 -0.28
C LEU A 238 -13.60 -1.86 0.84
N GLY A 239 -14.63 -1.04 0.60
CA GLY A 239 -15.21 -0.15 1.60
C GLY A 239 -14.26 0.95 2.09
N PHE A 240 -13.18 1.23 1.37
CA PHE A 240 -12.22 2.28 1.72
C PHE A 240 -12.66 3.59 1.10
N LYS A 241 -12.42 4.69 1.81
CA LYS A 241 -12.62 6.05 1.30
C LYS A 241 -11.45 6.40 0.37
N PHE A 242 -11.76 6.73 -0.88
CA PHE A 242 -10.74 7.12 -1.85
C PHE A 242 -10.60 8.64 -1.95
N GLU A 243 -9.37 9.12 -1.85
CA GLU A 243 -9.00 10.53 -2.01
C GLU A 243 -7.93 10.68 -3.09
N THR A 244 -8.10 11.69 -3.94
CA THR A 244 -7.15 12.01 -5.02
C THR A 244 -6.68 13.45 -4.90
N LYS A 245 -5.37 13.64 -5.05
CA LYS A 245 -4.75 14.96 -5.18
C LYS A 245 -3.91 15.01 -6.46
N VAL A 246 -3.92 16.15 -7.14
CA VAL A 246 -3.04 16.39 -8.29
C VAL A 246 -2.01 17.43 -7.86
N GLU A 247 -0.73 17.06 -7.88
CA GLU A 247 0.38 17.93 -7.48
C GLU A 247 1.18 18.41 -8.70
N HIS A 248 1.84 19.56 -8.54
CA HIS A 248 2.71 20.15 -9.56
C HIS A 248 4.14 20.27 -9.04
N SER A 249 5.10 20.07 -9.92
CA SER A 249 6.54 20.17 -9.69
C SER A 249 7.05 21.58 -9.31
N LEU A 250 6.16 22.58 -9.17
CA LEU A 250 6.48 24.01 -8.96
C LEU A 250 6.41 24.50 -7.50
N GLY A 251 6.39 23.62 -6.49
CA GLY A 251 6.32 24.03 -5.08
C GLY A 251 4.88 24.07 -4.51
N GLU A 252 4.64 24.92 -3.51
CA GLU A 252 3.50 24.82 -2.55
C GLU A 252 2.18 24.33 -3.15
N PRO A 253 1.47 23.42 -2.45
CA PRO A 253 0.21 22.88 -2.93
C PRO A 253 -0.79 24.01 -3.10
N LEU A 254 -1.40 24.11 -4.30
CA LEU A 254 -2.60 24.91 -4.47
C LEU A 254 -3.61 24.49 -3.39
N LYS A 255 -4.05 25.46 -2.58
CA LYS A 255 -5.20 25.29 -1.68
C LYS A 255 -6.30 24.62 -2.50
N VAL A 256 -6.64 23.39 -2.11
CA VAL A 256 -7.66 22.57 -2.75
C VAL A 256 -8.90 23.45 -2.92
N LEU A 257 -9.28 23.69 -4.17
CA LEU A 257 -10.65 24.10 -4.48
C LEU A 257 -11.54 22.93 -4.03
N ASN A 258 -12.09 23.05 -2.83
CA ASN A 258 -13.31 22.35 -2.46
C ASN A 258 -14.35 22.79 -3.48
N ASP A 259 -14.55 22.01 -4.56
CA ASP A 259 -15.77 21.97 -5.37
C ASP A 259 -15.64 20.89 -6.45
N VAL A 260 -15.90 19.64 -6.07
CA VAL A 260 -16.10 18.51 -7.01
C VAL A 260 -17.52 18.53 -7.61
N SER A 261 -18.20 19.68 -7.65
CA SER A 261 -19.58 19.80 -8.15
C SER A 261 -19.78 20.76 -9.32
N VAL A 262 -18.77 21.54 -9.75
CA VAL A 262 -19.00 22.62 -10.75
C VAL A 262 -18.52 22.29 -12.18
N LEU A 263 -17.84 21.17 -12.42
CA LEU A 263 -17.32 20.86 -13.76
C LEU A 263 -18.31 20.18 -14.73
N CYS A 264 -19.59 20.01 -14.35
CA CYS A 264 -20.63 19.54 -15.27
C CYS A 264 -21.46 20.65 -15.93
N SER A 265 -21.30 21.93 -15.57
CA SER A 265 -22.14 23.02 -16.11
C SER A 265 -21.41 24.03 -17.00
N GLN A 266 -20.12 23.84 -17.30
CA GLN A 266 -19.36 24.73 -18.20
C GLN A 266 -19.03 24.14 -19.58
N LEU A 267 -19.49 22.91 -19.86
CA LEU A 267 -19.34 22.29 -21.19
C LEU A 267 -20.56 22.43 -22.11
N GLU A 268 -21.66 23.06 -21.65
CA GLU A 268 -22.84 23.31 -22.49
C GLU A 268 -22.91 24.75 -23.05
N CYS A 269 -22.04 25.68 -22.64
CA CYS A 269 -22.08 27.08 -23.13
C CYS A 269 -21.16 27.41 -24.32
N ILE A 270 -20.42 26.46 -24.90
CA ILE A 270 -19.53 26.72 -26.06
C ILE A 270 -20.06 26.07 -27.35
N ARG A 271 -21.36 25.74 -27.42
CA ARG A 271 -21.96 25.12 -28.62
C ARG A 271 -23.16 25.85 -29.24
N SER A 272 -23.33 27.14 -28.95
CA SER A 272 -24.33 27.96 -29.63
C SER A 272 -23.87 29.42 -29.77
N ALA A 273 -22.86 29.66 -30.61
CA ALA A 273 -22.56 30.98 -31.16
C ALA A 273 -21.65 30.83 -32.39
N GLU A 274 -22.12 30.13 -33.41
CA GLU A 274 -21.77 30.42 -34.79
C GLU A 274 -23.10 30.55 -35.55
N TRP A 275 -23.14 31.58 -36.42
CA TRP A 275 -24.28 32.18 -37.15
C TRP A 275 -25.02 33.29 -36.40
#